data_AF-A0A0E4FWJ9-F1
#
_entry.id   AF-A0A0E4FWJ9-F1
#
_cell.length_a   1.000
_cell.length_b   1.000
_cell.length_c   1.000
_cell.angle_alpha   90.00
_cell.angle_beta   90.00
_cell.angle_gamma   90.00
#
_symmetry.space_group_name_H-M   'P 1'
#
loop_
_entity.id
_entity.type
_entity.pdbx_description
1 polymer ?
#
loop_
_entity_poly.entity_id
_entity_poly.type
_entity_poly.pdbx_seq_one_letter_code
_entity_poly.pdbx_strand_id
1 'polypeptide(L)'
;MSGRAQAATLSEAEATFLDQLVTASAVLEQRCTGYEVDGAGSVQLGARLLGSPDAAMAMIDAYAAAIKAHDGESYDPGKFRPEVAESAGRTFRRVRTDLIRNPKRACAGHGETSVARGLLRRY
;
A
#
# COMPACT_ATOMS: atom_id res chain seq x y z
N MET A 1 26.38 0.76 -24.09
CA MET A 1 26.70 0.06 -22.83
C MET A 1 25.42 -0.02 -22.02
N SER A 2 24.74 -1.17 -22.03
CA SER A 2 23.53 -1.38 -21.23
C SER A 2 23.93 -1.86 -19.85
N GLY A 3 24.22 -0.92 -18.95
CA GLY A 3 24.31 -1.26 -17.53
C GLY A 3 22.97 -1.84 -17.11
N ARG A 4 22.95 -3.10 -16.64
CA ARG A 4 21.85 -3.58 -15.81
C ARG A 4 21.78 -2.63 -14.62
N ALA A 5 20.91 -1.63 -14.69
CA ALA A 5 20.48 -0.90 -13.50
C ALA A 5 20.00 -1.98 -12.55
N GLN A 6 20.75 -2.24 -11.48
CA GLN A 6 20.27 -3.08 -10.40
C GLN A 6 18.93 -2.48 -9.99
N ALA A 7 17.85 -3.24 -10.20
CA ALA A 7 16.52 -2.80 -9.79
C ALA A 7 16.61 -2.41 -8.32
N ALA A 8 16.26 -1.15 -8.02
CA ALA A 8 16.29 -0.66 -6.66
C ALA A 8 15.44 -1.61 -5.81
N THR A 9 16.01 -2.12 -4.73
CA THR A 9 15.26 -2.95 -3.78
C THR A 9 14.66 -2.03 -2.74
N LEU A 10 13.41 -2.27 -2.37
CA LEU A 10 12.80 -1.57 -1.24
C LEU A 10 13.62 -1.88 0.02
N SER A 11 13.91 -0.86 0.80
CA SER A 11 14.36 -1.05 2.17
C SER A 11 13.31 -1.81 2.98
N GLU A 12 13.72 -2.42 4.09
CA GLU A 12 12.78 -3.13 4.98
C GLU A 12 11.65 -2.22 5.47
N ALA A 13 11.97 -0.96 5.76
CA ALA A 13 11.00 0.04 6.19
C ALA A 13 10.00 0.41 5.08
N GLU A 14 10.47 0.63 3.85
CA GLU A 14 9.61 0.87 2.69
C GLU A 14 8.72 -0.33 2.39
N ALA A 15 9.28 -1.54 2.40
CA ALA A 15 8.54 -2.77 2.16
C ALA A 15 7.45 -2.98 3.23
N THR A 16 7.78 -2.72 4.50
CA THR A 16 6.83 -2.80 5.62
C THR A 16 5.73 -1.77 5.47
N PHE A 17 6.06 -0.50 5.23
CA PHE A 17 5.05 0.54 5.07
C PHE A 17 4.13 0.25 3.87
N LEU A 18 4.71 -0.15 2.73
CA LEU A 18 3.95 -0.49 1.53
C LEU A 18 3.03 -1.69 1.75
N ASP A 19 3.49 -2.75 2.42
CA ASP A 19 2.64 -3.91 2.72
C ASP A 19 1.40 -3.50 3.54
N GLN A 20 1.61 -2.63 4.52
CA GLN A 20 0.54 -2.13 5.38
C GLN A 20 -0.43 -1.25 4.58
N LEU A 21 0.08 -0.34 3.75
CA LEU A 21 -0.71 0.56 2.90
C LEU A 21 -1.55 -0.20 1.87
N VAL A 22 -0.96 -1.19 1.19
CA VAL A 22 -1.64 -2.03 0.20
C VAL A 22 -2.70 -2.89 0.87
N THR A 23 -2.42 -3.42 2.06
CA THR A 23 -3.41 -4.20 2.83
C THR A 23 -4.63 -3.34 3.19
N ALA A 24 -4.42 -2.12 3.67
CA ALA A 24 -5.51 -1.19 3.98
C ALA A 24 -6.32 -0.82 2.73
N SER A 25 -5.65 -0.60 1.59
CA SER A 25 -6.31 -0.28 0.32
C SER A 25 -7.17 -1.45 -0.19
N ALA A 26 -6.67 -2.68 -0.09
CA ALA A 26 -7.41 -3.88 -0.48
C ALA A 26 -8.68 -4.12 0.34
N VAL A 27 -8.68 -3.76 1.64
CA VAL A 27 -9.88 -3.80 2.51
C VAL A 27 -10.98 -2.91 1.94
N LEU A 28 -10.62 -1.71 1.49
CA LEU A 28 -11.57 -0.76 0.91
C LEU A 28 -12.04 -1.20 -0.49
N GLU A 29 -11.13 -1.68 -1.33
CA GLU A 29 -11.44 -2.14 -2.69
C GLU A 29 -12.41 -3.34 -2.67
N GLN A 30 -12.23 -4.27 -1.73
CA GLN A 30 -13.12 -5.42 -1.56
C GLN A 30 -14.42 -5.08 -0.80
N ARG A 31 -14.71 -3.78 -0.60
CA ARG A 31 -15.93 -3.26 0.03
C ARG A 31 -16.18 -3.83 1.44
N CYS A 32 -15.12 -4.05 2.21
CA CYS A 32 -15.27 -4.32 3.64
C CYS A 32 -15.91 -3.09 4.31
N THR A 33 -17.11 -3.24 4.84
CA THR A 33 -17.91 -2.14 5.41
C THR A 33 -17.38 -1.68 6.77
N GLY A 34 -17.57 -0.38 7.10
CA GLY A 34 -17.23 0.18 8.42
C GLY A 34 -15.77 0.62 8.56
N TYR A 35 -15.07 0.78 7.44
CA TYR A 35 -13.71 1.30 7.40
C TYR A 35 -13.56 2.38 6.33
N GLU A 36 -12.97 3.50 6.69
CA GLU A 36 -12.58 4.55 5.75
C GLU A 36 -11.09 4.90 5.93
N VAL A 37 -10.52 5.57 4.93
CA VAL A 37 -9.11 5.98 4.93
C VAL A 37 -8.83 6.96 6.05
N ASP A 38 -7.78 6.71 6.84
CA ASP A 38 -7.14 7.71 7.69
C ASP A 38 -5.85 8.19 7.01
N GLY A 39 -5.98 9.25 6.21
CA GLY A 39 -4.85 9.80 5.44
C GLY A 39 -3.78 10.41 6.34
N ALA A 40 -4.19 11.09 7.42
CA ALA A 40 -3.25 11.68 8.36
C ALA A 40 -2.49 10.59 9.12
N GLY A 41 -3.18 9.56 9.59
CA GLY A 41 -2.56 8.41 10.26
C GLY A 41 -1.64 7.61 9.32
N SER A 42 -1.99 7.47 8.04
CA SER A 42 -1.14 6.85 7.01
C SER A 42 0.20 7.59 6.84
N VAL A 43 0.17 8.91 6.76
CA VAL A 43 1.38 9.74 6.68
C VAL A 43 2.18 9.66 7.97
N GLN A 44 1.54 9.68 9.14
CA GLN A 44 2.22 9.55 10.44
C GLN A 44 2.90 8.18 10.62
N LEU A 45 2.26 7.10 10.19
CA LEU A 45 2.84 5.76 10.19
C LEU A 45 4.05 5.69 9.25
N GLY A 46 3.90 6.17 8.02
CA GLY A 46 5.00 6.24 7.07
C GLY A 46 6.15 7.10 7.59
N ALA A 47 5.87 8.23 8.24
CA ALA A 47 6.91 9.08 8.82
C ALA A 47 7.70 8.38 9.94
N ARG A 48 7.02 7.58 10.76
CA ARG A 48 7.69 6.76 11.81
C ARG A 48 8.57 5.66 11.23
N LEU A 49 8.15 5.04 10.11
CA LEU A 49 8.90 3.95 9.49
C LEU A 49 10.02 4.45 8.58
N LEU A 50 9.75 5.49 7.79
CA LEU A 50 10.64 6.00 6.73
C LEU A 50 11.45 7.23 7.16
N GLY A 51 11.21 7.74 8.37
CA GLY A 51 11.97 8.84 8.96
C GLY A 51 11.46 10.24 8.64
N SER A 52 10.51 10.43 7.73
CA SER A 52 9.88 11.73 7.48
C SER A 52 8.49 11.65 6.82
N PRO A 53 7.62 12.66 7.01
CA PRO A 53 6.36 12.78 6.27
C PRO A 53 6.56 12.84 4.76
N ASP A 54 7.64 13.48 4.29
CA ASP A 54 7.95 13.59 2.86
C ASP A 54 8.28 12.22 2.25
N ALA A 55 9.06 11.39 2.96
CA ALA A 55 9.32 10.02 2.53
C ALA A 55 8.04 9.16 2.52
N ALA A 56 7.15 9.36 3.49
CA ALA A 56 5.83 8.72 3.52
C ALA A 56 4.98 9.10 2.31
N MET A 57 4.87 10.40 2.03
CA MET A 57 4.13 10.93 0.88
C MET A 57 4.72 10.44 -0.44
N ALA A 58 6.06 10.42 -0.59
CA ALA A 58 6.72 9.91 -1.79
C ALA A 58 6.40 8.43 -2.03
N MET A 59 6.32 7.62 -0.97
CA MET A 59 5.96 6.20 -1.09
C MET A 59 4.46 6.00 -1.41
N ILE A 60 3.58 6.82 -0.82
CA ILE A 60 2.14 6.84 -1.15
C ILE A 60 1.94 7.24 -2.62
N ASP A 61 2.64 8.27 -3.07
CA ASP A 61 2.63 8.74 -4.46
C ASP A 61 3.12 7.68 -5.44
N ALA A 62 4.20 6.97 -5.09
CA ALA A 62 4.71 5.87 -5.89
C ALA A 62 3.73 4.70 -5.98
N TYR A 63 3.04 4.39 -4.88
CA TYR A 63 1.99 3.39 -4.88
C TYR A 63 0.77 3.82 -5.70
N ALA A 64 0.34 5.09 -5.60
CA ALA A 64 -0.74 5.63 -6.41
C ALA A 64 -0.41 5.61 -7.91
N ALA A 65 0.83 5.94 -8.28
CA ALA A 65 1.31 5.81 -9.66
C ALA A 65 1.31 4.34 -10.12
N ALA A 66 1.68 3.40 -9.24
CA ALA A 66 1.65 1.99 -9.55
C ALA A 66 0.23 1.44 -9.79
N ILE A 67 -0.75 1.85 -8.99
CA ILE A 67 -2.17 1.50 -9.21
C ILE A 67 -2.63 2.04 -10.57
N LYS A 68 -2.43 3.33 -10.83
CA LYS A 68 -2.83 3.95 -12.10
C LYS A 68 -2.19 3.27 -13.31
N ALA A 69 -0.90 2.96 -13.22
CA ALA A 69 -0.20 2.21 -14.27
C ALA A 69 -0.79 0.81 -14.46
N HIS A 70 -1.18 0.13 -13.38
CA HIS A 70 -1.83 -1.18 -13.45
C HIS A 70 -3.20 -1.12 -14.12
N ASP A 71 -3.98 -0.07 -13.81
CA ASP A 71 -5.34 0.13 -14.31
C ASP A 71 -5.39 0.70 -15.74
N GLY A 72 -4.22 0.96 -16.34
CA GLY A 72 -4.12 1.58 -17.67
C GLY A 72 -4.49 3.07 -17.68
N GLU A 73 -4.51 3.71 -16.51
CA GLU A 73 -4.76 5.14 -16.35
C GLU A 73 -3.49 5.97 -16.55
N SER A 74 -3.68 7.28 -16.77
CA SER A 74 -2.57 8.23 -16.81
C SER A 74 -1.93 8.36 -15.42
N TYR A 75 -0.63 8.15 -15.34
CA TYR A 75 0.17 8.27 -14.12
C TYR A 75 1.39 9.17 -14.37
N ASP A 76 1.98 9.67 -13.29
CA ASP A 76 3.23 10.44 -13.35
C ASP A 76 4.41 9.47 -13.42
N PRO A 77 5.15 9.39 -14.56
CA PRO A 77 6.28 8.48 -14.69
C PRO A 77 7.43 8.81 -13.73
N GLY A 78 7.55 10.07 -13.28
CA GLY A 78 8.56 10.50 -12.29
C GLY A 78 8.28 10.00 -10.88
N LYS A 79 7.03 9.61 -10.59
CA LYS A 79 6.62 9.00 -9.32
C LYS A 79 6.57 7.48 -9.39
N PHE A 80 6.52 6.91 -10.59
CA PHE A 80 6.43 5.47 -10.77
C PHE A 80 7.73 4.77 -10.38
N ARG A 81 7.62 3.78 -9.48
CA ARG A 81 8.72 2.92 -9.04
C ARG A 81 8.36 1.46 -9.34
N PRO A 82 9.07 0.78 -10.27
CA PRO A 82 8.76 -0.61 -10.64
C PRO A 82 8.76 -1.57 -9.44
N GLU A 83 9.67 -1.39 -8.49
CA GLU A 83 9.77 -2.21 -7.28
C GLU A 83 8.58 -2.04 -6.33
N VAL A 84 7.98 -0.84 -6.31
CA VAL A 84 6.74 -0.56 -5.56
C VAL A 84 5.58 -1.29 -6.21
N ALA A 85 5.45 -1.21 -7.55
CA ALA A 85 4.40 -1.91 -8.28
C ALA A 85 4.48 -3.42 -8.11
N GLU A 86 5.68 -3.99 -8.19
CA GLU A 86 5.92 -5.42 -8.03
C GLU A 86 5.56 -5.90 -6.61
N SER A 87 6.03 -5.18 -5.58
CA SER A 87 5.77 -5.52 -4.19
C SER A 87 4.30 -5.34 -3.83
N ALA A 88 3.67 -4.23 -4.25
CA ALA A 88 2.26 -4.00 -4.06
C ALA A 88 1.41 -5.09 -4.73
N GLY A 89 1.74 -5.49 -5.96
CA GLY A 89 1.05 -6.57 -6.66
C GLY A 89 1.14 -7.91 -5.93
N ARG A 90 2.28 -8.22 -5.28
CA ARG A 90 2.40 -9.42 -4.43
C ARG A 90 1.52 -9.34 -3.18
N THR A 91 1.58 -8.23 -2.43
CA THR A 91 0.76 -8.05 -1.23
C THR A 91 -0.73 -8.07 -1.55
N PHE A 92 -1.14 -7.38 -2.62
CA PHE A 92 -2.53 -7.37 -3.07
C PHE A 92 -3.04 -8.77 -3.40
N ARG A 93 -2.27 -9.56 -4.16
CA ARG A 93 -2.64 -10.96 -4.47
C ARG A 93 -2.82 -11.79 -3.19
N ARG A 94 -1.91 -11.67 -2.22
CA ARG A 94 -2.01 -12.37 -0.92
C ARG A 94 -3.30 -11.99 -0.20
N VAL A 95 -3.55 -10.69 0.00
CA VAL A 95 -4.73 -10.19 0.73
C VAL A 95 -6.03 -10.56 -0.01
N ARG A 96 -6.04 -10.47 -1.34
CA ARG A 96 -7.17 -10.90 -2.16
C ARG A 96 -7.45 -12.39 -2.02
N THR A 97 -6.42 -13.25 -1.97
CA THR A 97 -6.60 -14.69 -1.71
C THR A 97 -7.26 -14.93 -0.34
N ASP A 98 -6.83 -14.22 0.71
CA ASP A 98 -7.42 -14.33 2.04
C ASP A 98 -8.90 -13.88 2.05
N LEU A 99 -9.19 -12.77 1.35
CA LEU A 99 -10.54 -12.22 1.20
C LEU A 99 -11.47 -13.13 0.39
N ILE A 100 -10.96 -13.80 -0.65
CA ILE A 100 -11.73 -14.81 -1.40
C ILE A 100 -12.03 -16.03 -0.52
N ARG A 101 -11.04 -16.49 0.25
CA ARG A 101 -11.17 -17.72 1.06
C ARG A 101 -12.13 -17.53 2.24
N ASN A 102 -12.06 -16.41 2.94
CA ASN A 102 -12.95 -16.10 4.05
C ASN A 102 -13.14 -14.58 4.20
N PRO A 103 -14.08 -13.98 3.44
CA PRO A 103 -14.20 -12.53 3.34
C PRO A 103 -14.54 -11.89 4.70
N LYS A 104 -15.44 -12.48 5.48
CA LYS A 104 -15.82 -11.93 6.80
C LYS A 104 -14.63 -11.87 7.75
N ARG A 105 -13.88 -12.97 7.88
CA ARG A 105 -12.72 -13.04 8.79
C ARG A 105 -11.58 -12.15 8.30
N ALA A 106 -11.32 -12.14 7.00
CA ALA A 106 -10.23 -11.36 6.42
C ALA A 106 -10.53 -9.85 6.47
N CYS A 107 -11.76 -9.41 6.18
CA CYS A 107 -12.17 -8.01 6.36
C CYS A 107 -12.00 -7.55 7.82
N ALA A 108 -12.43 -8.36 8.79
CA ALA A 108 -12.21 -8.03 10.20
C ALA A 108 -10.70 -8.00 10.53
N GLY A 109 -9.95 -9.04 10.18
CA GLY A 109 -8.53 -9.13 10.51
C GLY A 109 -7.69 -8.00 9.90
N HIS A 110 -7.80 -7.78 8.59
CA HIS A 110 -7.07 -6.73 7.90
C HIS A 110 -7.58 -5.33 8.25
N GLY A 111 -8.90 -5.17 8.40
CA GLY A 111 -9.52 -3.90 8.80
C GLY A 111 -9.09 -3.47 10.20
N GLU A 112 -9.25 -4.32 11.22
CA GLU A 112 -8.81 -4.02 12.59
C GLU A 112 -7.31 -3.75 12.66
N THR A 113 -6.50 -4.54 11.95
CA THR A 113 -5.05 -4.34 11.91
C THR A 113 -4.70 -2.99 11.29
N SER A 114 -5.42 -2.58 10.24
CA SER A 114 -5.20 -1.30 9.58
C SER A 114 -5.66 -0.12 10.46
N VAL A 115 -6.73 -0.31 11.24
CA VAL A 115 -7.17 0.67 12.27
C VAL A 115 -6.12 0.81 13.37
N ALA A 116 -5.61 -0.31 13.91
CA ALA A 116 -4.59 -0.28 14.95
C ALA A 116 -3.28 0.41 14.51
N ARG A 117 -3.00 0.40 13.19
CA ARG A 117 -1.85 1.06 12.58
C ARG A 117 -2.12 2.52 12.20
N GLY A 118 -3.36 2.98 12.25
CA GLY A 118 -3.78 4.33 11.86
C GLY A 118 -3.89 4.52 10.34
N LEU A 119 -4.03 3.44 9.56
CA LEU A 119 -4.25 3.54 8.10
C LEU A 119 -5.73 3.69 7.75
N LEU A 120 -6.60 3.09 8.58
CA LEU A 120 -8.04 3.17 8.47
C LEU A 120 -8.64 3.68 9.78
N ARG A 121 -9.87 4.17 9.73
CA ARG A 121 -10.70 4.45 10.90
C ARG A 121 -12.10 3.87 10.72
N ARG A 122 -12.79 3.63 11.83
CA ARG A 122 -14.17 3.13 11.82
C ARG A 122 -15.17 4.26 11.60
N TYR A 123 -16.28 3.94 10.92
CA TYR A 123 -17.45 4.81 10.78
C TYR A 123 -18.74 4.01 10.88
#